data_AF-A0A561EI75-F1
#
_entry.id   AF-A0A561EI75-F1
#
_cell.length_a   1.000
_cell.length_b   1.000
_cell.length_c   1.000
_cell.angle_alpha   90.00
_cell.angle_beta   90.00
_cell.angle_gamma   90.00
#
_symmetry.space_group_name_H-M   'P 1'
#
loop_
_entity.id
_entity.type
_entity.pdbx_description
1 polymer ?
#
loop_
_entity_poly.entity_id
_entity_poly.type
_entity_poly.pdbx_seq_one_letter_code
_entity_poly.pdbx_strand_id
1 'polypeptide(L)'
;MNVSVSTLSLTVADVDASRDFLTTHLGYRVAMADDGFASLTRDDAAVDIVLLRRGIEVLPAEQRDQQAAGLILALTVTGIEAEEVRLRGEGAPITMPLREEPWGERLFQMTDPNGVVIQLVEWATLSRPAEDEEPAVHVITPSAENVTVSPNATMTGLAAPSRGSAELSTWTVEMEAGATGPEHTISREQVWTVTAGTLEITCEGRTEKISAGQTVVLPPDVVRQVHAPQAAEAYVAMRSDGLASVPGTEGTRVLPWAR
;
A
#
# COMPACT_ATOMS: atom_id res chain seq x y z
N MET A 1 11.32 -9.59 -8.17
CA MET A 1 11.89 -9.01 -6.93
C MET A 1 10.73 -8.67 -6.03
N ASN A 2 10.67 -9.25 -4.82
CA ASN A 2 9.56 -9.03 -3.89
C ASN A 2 10.09 -8.20 -2.71
N VAL A 3 9.77 -6.90 -2.69
CA VAL A 3 10.19 -5.98 -1.62
C VAL A 3 9.10 -5.98 -0.54
N SER A 4 9.44 -6.34 0.70
CA SER A 4 8.50 -6.37 1.83
C SER A 4 8.56 -5.14 2.72
N VAL A 5 9.72 -4.49 2.81
CA VAL A 5 9.97 -3.31 3.65
C VAL A 5 11.07 -2.45 3.02
N SER A 6 11.03 -1.15 3.29
CA SER A 6 12.06 -0.19 2.87
C SER A 6 12.71 0.42 4.11
N THR A 7 14.05 0.49 4.11
CA THR A 7 14.84 1.10 5.18
C THR A 7 15.78 2.14 4.60
N LEU A 8 15.88 3.30 5.23
CA LEU A 8 16.78 4.38 4.86
C LEU A 8 18.04 4.35 5.74
N SER A 9 19.19 4.02 5.13
CA SER A 9 20.48 4.07 5.81
C SER A 9 21.16 5.43 5.62
N LEU A 10 21.54 6.06 6.74
CA LEU A 10 22.14 7.39 6.78
C LEU A 10 23.49 7.33 7.50
N THR A 11 24.56 7.69 6.78
CA THR A 11 25.87 7.91 7.39
C THR A 11 25.90 9.30 8.02
N VAL A 12 26.13 9.37 9.33
CA VAL A 12 26.11 10.61 10.12
C VAL A 12 27.38 10.75 10.95
N ALA A 13 27.76 11.97 11.34
CA ALA A 13 28.94 12.17 12.17
C ALA A 13 28.70 11.72 13.62
N ASP A 14 27.51 12.03 14.15
CA ASP A 14 27.09 11.69 15.51
C ASP A 14 25.77 10.90 15.48
N VAL A 15 25.84 9.59 15.72
CA VAL A 15 24.68 8.70 15.70
C VAL A 15 23.71 9.01 16.84
N ASP A 16 24.23 9.34 18.02
CA ASP A 16 23.39 9.60 19.19
C ASP A 16 22.58 10.88 18.99
N ALA A 17 23.19 11.93 18.43
CA ALA A 17 22.50 13.18 18.16
C ALA A 17 21.31 13.04 17.18
N SER A 18 21.48 12.29 16.08
CA SER A 18 20.39 12.02 15.13
C SER A 18 19.34 11.07 15.73
N ARG A 19 19.77 10.05 16.48
CA ARG A 19 18.86 9.12 17.16
C ARG A 19 17.96 9.89 18.14
N ASP A 20 18.56 10.70 19.00
CA ASP A 20 17.85 11.42 20.05
C ASP A 20 16.87 12.43 19.43
N PHE A 21 17.25 13.08 18.32
CA PHE A 21 16.36 13.91 17.52
C PHE A 21 15.13 13.13 17.00
N LEU A 22 15.37 12.01 16.32
CA LEU A 22 14.31 11.21 15.68
C LEU A 22 13.36 10.58 16.71
N THR A 23 13.90 10.14 17.85
CA THR A 23 13.11 9.55 18.93
C THR A 23 12.33 10.59 19.73
N THR A 24 12.91 11.76 19.98
CA THR A 24 12.26 12.85 20.75
C THR A 24 11.16 13.53 19.96
N HIS A 25 11.43 13.92 18.71
CA HIS A 25 10.52 14.79 17.95
C HIS A 25 9.60 14.04 17.00
N LEU A 26 10.12 12.95 16.43
CA LEU A 26 9.49 12.24 15.32
C LEU A 26 9.05 10.83 15.74
N GLY A 27 8.95 10.55 17.04
CA GLY A 27 8.38 9.35 17.65
C GLY A 27 8.99 8.01 17.21
N TYR A 28 10.18 8.01 16.62
CA TYR A 28 10.90 6.78 16.33
C TYR A 28 11.23 6.05 17.64
N ARG A 29 11.37 4.73 17.57
CA ARG A 29 11.83 3.88 18.68
C ARG A 29 13.09 3.14 18.29
N VAL A 30 14.02 3.01 19.23
CA VAL A 30 15.25 2.23 19.01
C VAL A 30 14.89 0.75 18.99
N ALA A 31 15.11 0.10 17.85
CA ALA A 31 14.98 -1.35 17.71
C ALA A 31 16.28 -2.06 18.12
N MET A 32 17.43 -1.49 17.74
CA MET A 32 18.76 -1.98 18.09
C MET A 32 19.76 -0.83 18.07
N ALA A 33 20.76 -0.84 18.94
CA ALA A 33 21.87 0.12 18.92
C ALA A 33 23.16 -0.53 19.41
N ASP A 34 24.28 -0.06 18.87
CA ASP A 34 25.65 -0.45 19.23
C ASP A 34 26.61 0.72 18.96
N ASP A 35 27.90 0.60 19.24
CA ASP A 35 28.86 1.68 19.01
C ASP A 35 28.91 2.09 17.53
N GLY A 36 28.53 3.34 17.26
CA GLY A 36 28.48 3.90 15.92
C GLY A 36 27.32 3.40 15.05
N PHE A 37 26.30 2.78 15.64
CA PHE A 37 25.16 2.23 14.92
C PHE A 37 23.85 2.37 15.70
N ALA A 38 22.76 2.75 15.02
CA ALA A 38 21.41 2.66 15.57
C ALA A 38 20.39 2.31 14.48
N SER A 39 19.50 1.37 14.78
CA SER A 39 18.33 1.03 13.97
C SER A 39 17.07 1.49 14.68
N LEU A 40 16.26 2.26 13.95
CA LEU A 40 15.07 2.93 14.43
C LEU A 40 13.85 2.50 13.62
N THR A 41 12.75 2.25 14.32
CA THR A 41 11.49 1.81 13.73
C THR A 41 10.30 2.61 14.24
N ARG A 42 9.19 2.53 13.52
CA ARG A 42 7.89 3.11 13.87
C ARG A 42 6.77 2.12 13.54
N ASP A 43 5.62 2.31 14.19
CA ASP A 43 4.44 1.45 14.02
C ASP A 43 3.49 1.93 12.92
N ASP A 44 3.89 2.93 12.11
CA ASP A 44 3.11 3.52 11.02
C ASP A 44 3.81 3.33 9.66
N ALA A 45 3.33 4.02 8.63
CA ALA A 45 3.81 3.89 7.25
C ALA A 45 5.21 4.50 7.01
N ALA A 46 5.85 5.12 8.02
CA ALA A 46 7.17 5.69 7.87
C ALA A 46 8.23 4.60 7.62
N VAL A 47 9.27 4.93 6.85
CA VAL A 47 10.40 4.03 6.63
C VAL A 47 11.19 3.84 7.92
N ASP A 48 11.73 2.63 8.12
CA ASP A 48 12.74 2.38 9.14
C ASP A 48 14.00 3.17 8.80
N ILE A 49 14.73 3.63 9.83
CA ILE A 49 15.97 4.39 9.67
C ILE A 49 17.12 3.63 10.30
N VAL A 50 18.23 3.53 9.58
CA VAL A 50 19.49 3.05 10.12
C VAL A 50 20.50 4.19 10.10
N LEU A 51 21.06 4.52 11.26
CA LEU A 51 22.11 5.51 11.44
C LEU A 51 23.45 4.80 11.60
N LEU A 52 24.45 5.23 10.84
CA LEU A 52 25.81 4.68 10.82
C LEU A 52 26.82 5.81 11.02
N ARG A 53 27.77 5.65 11.94
CA ARG A 53 28.83 6.63 12.15
C ARG A 53 29.72 6.72 10.91
N ARG A 54 30.04 7.93 10.49
CA ARG A 54 31.05 8.18 9.45
C ARG A 54 32.36 7.47 9.79
N GLY A 55 32.90 6.74 8.83
CA GLY A 55 34.12 5.95 8.95
C GLY A 55 33.91 4.52 9.47
N ILE A 56 32.69 4.10 9.80
CA ILE A 56 32.43 2.76 10.34
C ILE A 56 32.90 1.65 9.39
N GLU A 57 33.64 0.68 9.92
CA GLU A 57 34.28 -0.36 9.09
C GLU A 57 33.32 -1.36 8.46
N VAL A 58 32.07 -1.43 8.94
CA VAL A 58 31.03 -2.29 8.36
C VAL A 58 30.61 -1.85 6.96
N LEU A 59 30.76 -0.56 6.65
CA LEU A 59 30.46 -0.02 5.32
C LEU A 59 31.69 -0.14 4.41
N PRO A 60 31.49 -0.38 3.10
CA PRO A 60 32.57 -0.32 2.11
C PRO A 60 33.34 1.00 2.18
N ALA A 61 34.65 0.96 1.92
CA ALA A 61 35.55 2.12 2.01
C ALA A 61 35.07 3.32 1.17
N GLU A 62 34.44 3.05 0.02
CA GLU A 62 33.91 4.07 -0.89
C GLU A 62 32.68 4.80 -0.32
N GLN A 63 31.99 4.21 0.66
CA GLN A 63 30.73 4.70 1.23
C GLN A 63 30.90 5.24 2.65
N ARG A 64 31.73 4.58 3.47
CA ARG A 64 31.77 4.81 4.92
C ARG A 64 32.10 6.25 5.33
N ASP A 65 32.85 6.97 4.51
CA ASP A 65 33.22 8.36 4.78
C ASP A 65 32.27 9.40 4.15
N GLN A 66 31.28 8.96 3.36
CA GLN A 66 30.28 9.82 2.74
C GLN A 66 29.12 10.09 3.70
N GLN A 67 29.09 11.28 4.28
CA GLN A 67 27.98 11.72 5.12
C GLN A 67 26.72 11.94 4.26
N ALA A 68 25.57 11.57 4.80
CA ALA A 68 24.28 11.80 4.17
C ALA A 68 24.08 13.30 3.89
N ALA A 69 23.91 13.64 2.62
CA ALA A 69 23.72 15.01 2.16
C ALA A 69 22.90 15.02 0.85
N GLY A 70 22.21 16.12 0.57
CA GLY A 70 21.46 16.29 -0.67
C GLY A 70 20.15 15.49 -0.77
N LEU A 71 19.60 15.07 0.38
CA LEU A 71 18.32 14.36 0.46
C LEU A 71 17.35 15.05 1.42
N ILE A 72 16.06 14.81 1.20
CA ILE A 72 14.98 15.18 2.10
C ILE A 72 14.21 13.91 2.43
N LEU A 73 14.08 13.59 3.72
CA LEU A 73 13.13 12.58 4.19
C LEU A 73 11.76 13.23 4.35
N ALA A 74 10.87 13.03 3.38
CA ALA A 74 9.51 13.54 3.43
C ALA A 74 8.57 12.53 4.10
N LEU A 75 7.83 12.98 5.12
CA LEU A 75 6.83 12.22 5.83
C LEU A 75 5.46 12.87 5.64
N THR A 76 4.51 12.13 5.07
CA THR A 76 3.14 12.61 4.91
C THR A 76 2.39 12.48 6.22
N VAL A 77 1.81 13.58 6.69
CA VAL A 77 1.10 13.66 7.96
C VAL A 77 -0.31 14.23 7.78
N THR A 78 -1.12 14.11 8.82
CA THR A 78 -2.41 14.80 8.95
C THR A 78 -2.33 15.82 10.08
N GLY A 79 -2.99 16.96 9.94
CA GLY A 79 -2.98 18.02 10.94
C GLY A 79 -1.62 18.72 11.06
N ILE A 80 -1.00 19.09 9.93
CA ILE A 80 0.39 19.60 9.90
C ILE A 80 0.61 20.85 10.77
N GLU A 81 -0.41 21.70 10.91
CA GLU A 81 -0.37 22.89 11.76
C GLU A 81 -0.20 22.53 13.24
N ALA A 82 -0.92 21.50 13.71
CA ALA A 82 -0.81 21.04 15.09
C ALA A 82 0.57 20.40 15.35
N GLU A 83 1.10 19.65 14.39
CA GLU A 83 2.45 19.09 14.47
C GLU A 83 3.52 20.17 14.50
N GLU A 84 3.40 21.21 13.67
CA GLU A 84 4.34 22.33 13.67
C GLU A 84 4.38 23.03 15.03
N VAL A 85 3.21 23.30 15.62
CA VAL A 85 3.09 23.93 16.95
C VAL A 85 3.72 23.03 18.02
N ARG A 86 3.42 21.72 18.01
CA ARG A 86 3.99 20.74 18.95
C ARG A 86 5.51 20.72 18.86
N LEU A 87 6.04 20.53 17.66
CA LEU A 87 7.48 20.41 17.40
C LEU A 87 8.23 21.69 17.74
N ARG A 88 7.65 22.86 17.44
CA ARG A 88 8.21 24.15 17.86
C ARG A 88 8.23 24.28 19.38
N GLY A 89 7.18 23.82 20.07
CA GLY A 89 7.10 23.80 21.54
C GLY A 89 8.14 22.87 22.19
N GLU A 90 8.50 21.79 21.52
CA GLU A 90 9.57 20.85 21.94
C GLU A 90 10.99 21.36 21.63
N GLY A 91 11.12 22.48 20.91
CA GLY A 91 12.42 23.03 20.51
C GLY A 91 13.02 22.40 19.26
N ALA A 92 12.22 21.72 18.43
CA ALA A 92 12.71 21.18 17.16
C ALA A 92 13.23 22.31 16.24
N PRO A 93 14.39 22.15 15.59
CA PRO A 93 14.99 23.11 14.68
C PRO A 93 14.23 23.17 13.34
N ILE A 94 13.12 23.91 13.32
CA ILE A 94 12.37 24.22 12.09
C ILE A 94 13.22 25.17 11.24
N THR A 95 13.81 24.65 10.18
CA THR A 95 14.70 25.38 9.26
C THR A 95 13.94 26.01 8.10
N MET A 96 12.73 25.52 7.83
CA MET A 96 11.83 26.11 6.85
C MET A 96 10.41 26.13 7.45
N PRO A 97 9.81 27.32 7.67
CA PRO A 97 8.52 27.43 8.34
C PRO A 97 7.39 26.86 7.48
N LEU A 98 6.26 26.54 8.13
CA LEU A 98 5.06 26.09 7.45
C LEU A 98 4.64 27.08 6.36
N ARG A 99 4.44 26.52 5.16
CA ARG A 99 3.97 27.24 3.99
C ARG A 99 3.10 26.33 3.13
N GLU A 100 2.32 26.96 2.27
CA GLU A 100 1.50 26.32 1.26
C GLU A 100 2.07 26.66 -0.12
N GLU A 101 2.29 25.64 -0.93
CA GLU A 101 2.75 25.77 -2.31
C GLU A 101 1.56 25.91 -3.28
N PRO A 102 1.74 26.53 -4.45
CA PRO A 102 0.65 26.83 -5.39
C PRO A 102 -0.16 25.63 -5.89
N TRP A 103 0.38 24.41 -5.75
CA TRP A 103 -0.27 23.16 -6.14
C TRP A 103 -1.00 22.45 -4.98
N GLY A 104 -1.18 23.13 -3.83
CA GLY A 104 -1.94 22.61 -2.68
C GLY A 104 -1.13 21.76 -1.71
N GLU A 105 0.20 21.79 -1.80
CA GLU A 105 1.07 21.10 -0.84
C GLU A 105 1.34 22.02 0.36
N ARG A 106 1.02 21.59 1.57
CA ARG A 106 1.44 22.26 2.81
C ARG A 106 2.62 21.53 3.39
N LEU A 107 3.68 22.25 3.74
CA LEU A 107 4.89 21.63 4.22
C LEU A 107 5.69 22.55 5.13
N PHE A 108 6.51 21.94 5.99
CA PHE A 108 7.62 22.60 6.66
C PHE A 108 8.80 21.64 6.76
N GLN A 109 10.00 22.18 7.00
CA GLN A 109 11.19 21.35 7.20
C GLN A 109 11.86 21.62 8.54
N MET A 110 12.43 20.56 9.06
CA MET A 110 13.38 20.57 10.16
C MET A 110 14.69 19.93 9.70
N THR A 111 15.76 20.24 10.41
CA THR A 111 17.09 19.69 10.11
C THR A 111 17.69 19.11 11.38
N ASP A 112 18.07 17.84 11.34
CA ASP A 112 18.70 17.20 12.48
C ASP A 112 20.12 17.75 12.73
N PRO A 113 20.76 17.42 13.87
CA PRO A 113 22.11 17.91 14.18
C PRO A 113 23.22 17.52 13.18
N ASN A 114 22.99 16.50 12.35
CA ASN A 114 23.92 16.05 11.31
C ASN A 114 23.61 16.64 9.92
N GLY A 115 22.60 17.50 9.80
CA GLY A 115 22.23 18.15 8.55
C GLY A 115 21.23 17.36 7.69
N VAL A 116 20.66 16.27 8.21
CA VAL A 116 19.60 15.52 7.52
C VAL A 116 18.33 16.36 7.53
N VAL A 117 17.76 16.61 6.36
CA VAL A 117 16.52 17.38 6.22
C VAL A 117 15.33 16.45 6.30
N ILE A 118 14.41 16.74 7.22
CA ILE A 118 13.12 16.06 7.35
C ILE A 118 12.03 17.06 6.96
N GLN A 119 11.15 16.67 6.05
CA GLN A 119 9.99 17.44 5.64
C GLN A 119 8.73 16.77 6.15
N LEU A 120 7.89 17.51 6.87
CA LEU A 120 6.50 17.09 7.04
C LEU A 120 5.69 17.70 5.90
N VAL A 121 4.86 16.88 5.28
CA VAL A 121 3.97 17.30 4.19
C VAL A 121 2.55 16.87 4.49
N GLU A 122 1.62 17.78 4.29
CA GLU A 122 0.20 17.49 4.23
C GLU A 122 -0.29 18.05 2.91
N TRP A 123 -0.80 17.18 2.07
CA TRP A 123 -1.47 17.63 0.85
C TRP A 123 -2.79 18.21 1.32
N ALA A 124 -3.03 19.50 1.01
CA ALA A 124 -4.40 19.96 0.96
C ALA A 124 -5.08 18.95 0.05
N THR A 125 -6.10 18.27 0.59
CA THR A 125 -6.97 17.39 -0.19
C THR A 125 -7.12 18.07 -1.54
N LEU A 126 -6.68 17.43 -2.62
CA LEU A 126 -7.08 17.89 -3.95
C LEU A 126 -8.59 17.99 -3.82
N SER A 127 -9.10 19.20 -3.71
CA SER A 127 -10.52 19.43 -3.54
C SER A 127 -11.14 18.93 -4.84
N ARG A 128 -11.52 17.65 -4.85
CA ARG A 128 -12.79 17.29 -5.47
C ARG A 128 -13.78 18.30 -4.91
N PRO A 129 -14.48 19.06 -5.77
CA PRO A 129 -15.40 20.08 -5.31
C PRO A 129 -16.27 19.49 -4.20
N ALA A 130 -16.45 20.23 -3.11
CA ALA A 130 -17.13 19.78 -1.91
C ALA A 130 -18.40 19.00 -2.28
N GLU A 131 -18.31 17.67 -2.23
CA GLU A 131 -19.48 16.83 -2.17
C GLU A 131 -19.87 16.83 -0.69
N ASP A 132 -21.14 17.17 -0.47
CA ASP A 132 -21.82 17.17 0.82
C ASP A 132 -21.25 16.12 1.78
N GLU A 133 -20.93 16.53 3.02
CA GLU A 133 -20.38 15.69 4.11
C GLU A 133 -20.48 14.19 3.81
N GLU A 134 -19.43 13.62 3.21
CA GLU A 134 -19.42 12.19 2.93
C GLU A 134 -19.61 11.46 4.26
N PRO A 135 -20.63 10.61 4.39
CA PRO A 135 -20.93 9.97 5.65
C PRO A 135 -19.72 9.14 6.08
N ALA A 136 -19.39 9.16 7.37
CA ALA A 136 -18.31 8.36 7.95
C ALA A 136 -18.42 6.85 7.63
N VAL A 137 -19.60 6.41 7.17
CA VAL A 137 -19.87 5.07 6.65
C VAL A 137 -20.53 5.18 5.27
N HIS A 138 -19.91 4.58 4.26
CA HIS A 138 -20.48 4.44 2.93
C HIS A 138 -21.16 3.07 2.78
N VAL A 139 -22.49 3.06 2.59
CA VAL A 139 -23.26 1.82 2.38
C VAL A 139 -23.55 1.63 0.89
N ILE A 140 -23.00 0.57 0.31
CA ILE A 140 -23.22 0.23 -1.10
C ILE A 140 -24.34 -0.79 -1.20
N THR A 141 -25.40 -0.44 -1.92
CA THR A 141 -26.48 -1.38 -2.29
C THR A 141 -26.24 -1.88 -3.71
N PRO A 142 -26.01 -3.19 -3.92
CA PRO A 142 -25.85 -3.75 -5.26
C PRO A 142 -27.10 -3.52 -6.12
N SER A 143 -26.91 -3.14 -7.38
CA SER A 143 -27.97 -2.96 -8.36
C SER A 143 -27.69 -3.78 -9.63
N ALA A 144 -28.67 -3.89 -10.52
CA ALA A 144 -28.52 -4.60 -11.79
C ALA A 144 -27.43 -3.97 -12.69
N GLU A 145 -27.12 -2.68 -12.52
CA GLU A 145 -26.06 -1.99 -13.27
C GLU A 145 -24.66 -2.47 -12.88
N ASN A 146 -24.52 -3.08 -11.69
CA ASN A 146 -23.27 -3.61 -11.18
C ASN A 146 -23.02 -5.06 -11.64
N VAL A 147 -23.92 -5.63 -12.43
CA VAL A 147 -23.86 -7.02 -12.87
C VAL A 147 -23.22 -7.09 -14.25
N THR A 148 -22.09 -7.79 -14.33
CA THR A 148 -21.47 -8.18 -15.60
C THR A 148 -21.72 -9.65 -15.84
N VAL A 149 -22.41 -9.98 -16.94
CA VAL A 149 -22.63 -11.36 -17.36
C VAL A 149 -21.63 -11.73 -18.44
N SER A 150 -20.94 -12.84 -18.24
CA SER A 150 -20.09 -13.50 -19.24
C SER A 150 -20.67 -14.87 -19.60
N PRO A 151 -20.16 -15.56 -20.65
CA PRO A 151 -20.64 -16.90 -20.99
C PRO A 151 -20.47 -17.95 -19.87
N ASN A 152 -19.55 -17.73 -18.92
CA ASN A 152 -19.15 -18.74 -17.93
C ASN A 152 -19.49 -18.34 -16.49
N ALA A 153 -19.84 -17.09 -16.25
CA ALA A 153 -20.05 -16.57 -14.91
C ALA A 153 -20.82 -15.24 -14.95
N THR A 154 -21.57 -15.01 -13.88
CA THR A 154 -22.14 -13.70 -13.56
C THR A 154 -21.34 -13.10 -12.41
N MET A 155 -20.89 -11.85 -12.59
CA MET A 155 -20.14 -11.11 -11.59
C MET A 155 -20.94 -9.91 -11.13
N THR A 156 -21.21 -9.80 -9.83
CA THR A 156 -21.90 -8.66 -9.24
C THR A 156 -20.93 -7.82 -8.42
N GLY A 157 -20.61 -6.63 -8.92
CA GLY A 157 -19.75 -5.69 -8.20
C GLY A 157 -20.38 -5.25 -6.88
N LEU A 158 -19.59 -5.33 -5.80
CA LEU A 158 -19.95 -4.82 -4.46
C LEU A 158 -19.21 -3.52 -4.12
N ALA A 159 -17.95 -3.57 -3.65
CA ALA A 159 -17.11 -2.38 -3.43
C ALA A 159 -16.12 -2.19 -4.60
N ALA A 160 -15.83 -0.94 -4.98
CA ALA A 160 -14.78 -0.57 -5.93
C ALA A 160 -14.59 0.96 -5.97
N PRO A 161 -13.56 1.51 -6.66
CA PRO A 161 -13.34 2.95 -6.76
C PRO A 161 -14.54 3.76 -7.25
N SER A 162 -15.28 3.25 -8.25
CA SER A 162 -16.50 3.88 -8.78
C SER A 162 -17.65 3.93 -7.78
N ARG A 163 -17.54 3.18 -6.68
CA ARG A 163 -18.56 3.00 -5.63
C ARG A 163 -17.99 3.31 -4.24
N GLY A 164 -17.00 4.19 -4.17
CA GLY A 164 -16.52 4.75 -2.90
C GLY A 164 -15.48 3.92 -2.14
N SER A 165 -14.95 2.82 -2.69
CA SER A 165 -13.83 2.11 -2.06
C SER A 165 -12.48 2.49 -2.66
N ALA A 166 -11.58 3.03 -1.85
CA ALA A 166 -10.27 3.48 -2.30
C ALA A 166 -9.28 2.31 -2.52
N GLU A 167 -9.28 1.31 -1.63
CA GLU A 167 -8.23 0.28 -1.59
C GLU A 167 -8.66 -1.05 -2.20
N LEU A 168 -9.92 -1.44 -2.01
CA LEU A 168 -10.39 -2.78 -2.32
C LEU A 168 -11.50 -2.76 -3.38
N SER A 169 -11.43 -3.72 -4.28
CA SER A 169 -12.55 -4.10 -5.14
C SER A 169 -13.06 -5.48 -4.73
N THR A 170 -14.37 -5.59 -4.53
CA THR A 170 -15.04 -6.81 -4.10
C THR A 170 -16.26 -7.10 -4.96
N TRP A 171 -16.51 -8.37 -5.23
CA TRP A 171 -17.65 -8.80 -6.05
C TRP A 171 -18.06 -10.22 -5.68
N THR A 172 -19.29 -10.61 -6.02
CA THR A 172 -19.68 -12.02 -6.05
C THR A 172 -19.50 -12.58 -7.45
N VAL A 173 -19.23 -13.88 -7.53
CA VAL A 173 -19.15 -14.66 -8.76
C VAL A 173 -20.14 -15.81 -8.63
N GLU A 174 -21.03 -15.94 -9.61
CA GLU A 174 -21.96 -17.05 -9.74
C GLU A 174 -21.61 -17.83 -11.01
N MET A 175 -21.45 -19.15 -10.89
CA MET A 175 -21.13 -20.04 -12.01
C MET A 175 -22.12 -21.19 -12.06
N GLU A 176 -22.62 -21.48 -13.26
CA GLU A 176 -23.47 -22.65 -13.52
C GLU A 176 -22.67 -23.95 -13.51
N ALA A 177 -23.36 -25.07 -13.27
CA ALA A 177 -22.74 -26.38 -13.30
C ALA A 177 -22.13 -26.68 -14.69
N GLY A 178 -20.86 -27.08 -14.70
CA GLY A 178 -20.09 -27.36 -15.91
C GLY A 178 -19.43 -26.14 -16.54
N ALA A 179 -19.63 -24.92 -16.02
CA ALA A 179 -19.03 -23.72 -16.57
C ALA A 179 -17.51 -23.67 -16.34
N THR A 180 -16.77 -23.17 -17.34
CA THR A 180 -15.31 -23.06 -17.28
C THR A 180 -14.86 -21.73 -17.84
N GLY A 181 -14.18 -20.92 -17.02
CA GLY A 181 -13.57 -19.67 -17.46
C GLY A 181 -12.39 -19.90 -18.42
N PRO A 182 -11.99 -18.86 -19.19
CA PRO A 182 -10.74 -18.92 -19.94
C PRO A 182 -9.54 -18.94 -18.99
N GLU A 183 -8.42 -19.45 -19.48
CA GLU A 183 -7.13 -19.21 -18.83
C GLU A 183 -6.82 -17.72 -18.85
N HIS A 184 -6.39 -17.19 -17.70
CA HIS A 184 -6.05 -15.78 -17.55
C HIS A 184 -5.05 -15.57 -16.40
N THR A 185 -4.46 -14.39 -16.32
CA THR A 185 -3.69 -13.91 -15.16
C THR A 185 -4.35 -12.65 -14.61
N ILE A 186 -4.12 -12.35 -13.33
CA ILE A 186 -4.48 -11.08 -12.70
C ILE A 186 -3.22 -10.47 -12.08
N SER A 187 -2.97 -9.18 -12.29
CA SER A 187 -1.77 -8.48 -11.78
C SER A 187 -1.71 -8.30 -10.26
N ARG A 188 -2.74 -8.77 -9.55
CA ARG A 188 -2.91 -8.66 -8.10
C ARG A 188 -3.38 -9.98 -7.54
N GLU A 189 -3.01 -10.23 -6.29
CA GLU A 189 -3.56 -11.34 -5.52
C GLU A 189 -5.08 -11.20 -5.43
N GLN A 190 -5.77 -12.34 -5.50
CA GLN A 190 -7.20 -12.42 -5.21
C GLN A 190 -7.49 -13.44 -4.13
N VAL A 191 -8.37 -13.07 -3.22
CA VAL A 191 -8.90 -13.96 -2.18
C VAL A 191 -10.31 -14.33 -2.56
N TRP A 192 -10.56 -15.61 -2.81
CA TRP A 192 -11.88 -16.16 -3.18
C TRP A 192 -12.39 -17.00 -2.02
N THR A 193 -13.56 -16.65 -1.48
CA THR A 193 -14.26 -17.47 -0.48
C THR A 193 -15.51 -18.06 -1.13
N VAL A 194 -15.56 -19.38 -1.27
CA VAL A 194 -16.72 -20.07 -1.85
C VAL A 194 -17.84 -20.03 -0.83
N THR A 195 -18.97 -19.43 -1.19
CA THR A 195 -20.15 -19.27 -0.32
C THR A 195 -21.15 -20.40 -0.52
N ALA A 196 -21.23 -20.95 -1.73
CA ALA A 196 -22.07 -22.10 -2.06
C ALA A 196 -21.42 -22.97 -3.15
N GLY A 197 -21.75 -24.26 -3.15
CA GLY A 197 -21.28 -25.20 -4.18
C GLY A 197 -19.80 -25.54 -4.08
N THR A 198 -19.17 -25.70 -5.24
CA THR A 198 -17.78 -26.15 -5.37
C THR A 198 -17.14 -25.56 -6.62
N LEU A 199 -15.93 -25.04 -6.47
CA LEU A 199 -15.05 -24.64 -7.57
C LEU A 199 -13.83 -25.56 -7.63
N GLU A 200 -13.32 -25.77 -8.84
CA GLU A 200 -11.99 -26.31 -9.11
C GLU A 200 -11.16 -25.20 -9.73
N ILE A 201 -10.02 -24.89 -9.12
CA ILE A 201 -9.12 -23.85 -9.63
C ILE A 201 -7.79 -24.50 -9.98
N THR A 202 -7.39 -24.33 -11.23
CA THR A 202 -6.12 -24.83 -11.75
C THR A 202 -5.14 -23.67 -11.86
N CYS A 203 -3.99 -23.79 -11.20
CA CYS A 203 -2.85 -22.89 -11.30
C CYS A 203 -1.58 -23.70 -11.55
N GLU A 204 -0.76 -23.32 -12.52
CA GLU A 204 0.52 -24.00 -12.85
C GLU A 204 0.38 -25.53 -13.00
N GLY A 205 -0.74 -26.00 -13.57
CA GLY A 205 -1.02 -27.43 -13.77
C GLY A 205 -1.46 -28.20 -12.52
N ARG A 206 -1.61 -27.54 -11.36
CA ARG A 206 -2.22 -28.10 -10.15
C ARG A 206 -3.65 -27.64 -10.02
N THR A 207 -4.58 -28.58 -9.85
CA THR A 207 -5.99 -28.29 -9.60
C THR A 207 -6.32 -28.53 -8.14
N GLU A 208 -6.84 -27.52 -7.47
CA GLU A 208 -7.37 -27.63 -6.11
C GLU A 208 -8.89 -27.51 -6.16
N LYS A 209 -9.57 -28.25 -5.29
CA LYS A 209 -11.04 -28.23 -5.14
C LYS A 209 -11.41 -27.43 -3.89
N ILE A 210 -12.24 -26.41 -4.05
CA ILE A 210 -12.67 -25.49 -2.99
C ILE A 210 -14.19 -25.60 -2.86
N SER A 211 -14.65 -26.00 -1.68
CA SER A 211 -16.07 -26.14 -1.35
C SER A 211 -16.58 -24.95 -0.53
N ALA A 212 -17.90 -24.83 -0.40
CA ALA A 212 -18.53 -23.80 0.44
C ALA A 212 -17.91 -23.70 1.84
N GLY A 213 -17.63 -22.48 2.27
CA GLY A 213 -16.95 -22.14 3.53
C GLY A 213 -15.41 -22.16 3.46
N GLN A 214 -14.82 -22.59 2.34
CA GLN A 214 -13.38 -22.57 2.14
C GLN A 214 -12.94 -21.34 1.35
N THR A 215 -11.70 -20.91 1.60
CA THR A 215 -11.07 -19.77 0.96
C THR A 215 -9.80 -20.20 0.25
N VAL A 216 -9.57 -19.65 -0.93
CA VAL A 216 -8.33 -19.82 -1.70
C VAL A 216 -7.71 -18.46 -1.99
N VAL A 217 -6.39 -18.42 -1.87
CA VAL A 217 -5.57 -17.25 -2.20
C VAL A 217 -4.90 -17.53 -3.54
N LEU A 218 -5.16 -16.68 -4.52
CA LEU A 218 -4.65 -16.80 -5.88
C LEU A 218 -3.55 -15.77 -6.08
N PRO A 219 -2.28 -16.17 -6.26
CA PRO A 219 -1.17 -15.25 -6.43
C PRO A 219 -1.31 -14.35 -7.67
N PRO A 220 -0.70 -13.16 -7.65
CA PRO A 220 -0.63 -12.31 -8.84
C PRO A 220 0.16 -12.99 -9.97
N ASP A 221 -0.19 -12.66 -11.21
CA ASP A 221 0.52 -12.99 -12.45
C ASP A 221 0.67 -14.51 -12.75
N VAL A 222 0.00 -15.37 -11.99
CA VAL A 222 -0.06 -16.82 -12.24
C VAL A 222 -1.21 -17.14 -13.19
N VAL A 223 -0.91 -17.92 -14.24
CA VAL A 223 -1.94 -18.42 -15.16
C VAL A 223 -2.86 -19.35 -14.41
N ARG A 224 -4.17 -19.06 -14.47
CA ARG A 224 -5.19 -19.80 -13.77
C ARG A 224 -6.44 -20.04 -14.60
N GLN A 225 -7.14 -21.11 -14.28
CA GLN A 225 -8.46 -21.43 -14.83
C GLN A 225 -9.41 -21.81 -13.69
N VAL A 226 -10.65 -21.32 -13.76
CA VAL A 226 -11.70 -21.65 -12.79
C VAL A 226 -12.76 -22.48 -13.50
N HIS A 227 -13.07 -23.63 -12.92
CA HIS A 227 -14.11 -24.54 -13.35
C HIS A 227 -15.13 -24.75 -12.22
N ALA A 228 -16.41 -24.78 -12.56
CA ALA A 228 -17.50 -25.05 -11.64
C ALA A 228 -18.07 -26.45 -11.94
N PRO A 229 -17.60 -27.53 -11.30
CA PRO A 229 -18.17 -28.88 -11.53
C PRO A 229 -19.64 -28.98 -11.10
N GLN A 230 -20.08 -28.07 -10.22
CA GLN A 230 -21.44 -27.88 -9.75
C GLN A 230 -21.73 -26.38 -9.76
N ALA A 231 -23.00 -25.99 -9.70
CA ALA A 231 -23.34 -24.59 -9.51
C ALA A 231 -22.66 -24.06 -8.23
N ALA A 232 -22.00 -22.92 -8.34
CA ALA A 232 -21.15 -22.39 -7.29
C ALA A 232 -21.22 -20.88 -7.20
N GLU A 233 -21.07 -20.38 -5.98
CA GLU A 233 -21.01 -18.97 -5.67
C GLU A 233 -19.74 -18.68 -4.86
N ALA A 234 -19.10 -17.54 -5.13
CA ALA A 234 -17.95 -17.09 -4.37
C ALA A 234 -17.95 -15.57 -4.17
N TYR A 235 -17.44 -15.15 -3.03
CA TYR A 235 -17.04 -13.77 -2.77
C TYR A 235 -15.57 -13.57 -3.09
N VAL A 236 -15.24 -12.50 -3.79
CA VAL A 236 -13.87 -12.19 -4.20
C VAL A 236 -13.45 -10.82 -3.70
N ALA A 237 -12.23 -10.74 -3.18
CA ALA A 237 -11.57 -9.49 -2.81
C ALA A 237 -10.22 -9.36 -3.53
N MET A 238 -9.90 -8.13 -3.95
CA MET A 238 -8.69 -7.77 -4.66
C MET A 238 -8.35 -6.30 -4.39
N ARG A 239 -7.08 -5.91 -4.48
CA ARG A 239 -6.72 -4.48 -4.55
C ARG A 239 -7.34 -3.84 -5.80
N SER A 240 -7.82 -2.60 -5.67
CA SER A 240 -8.65 -1.95 -6.69
C SER A 240 -7.97 -1.67 -8.04
N ASP A 241 -6.64 -1.74 -8.11
CA ASP A 241 -5.84 -1.52 -9.32
C ASP A 241 -5.52 -2.81 -10.12
N GLY A 242 -6.20 -3.92 -9.82
CA GLY A 242 -5.97 -5.20 -10.51
C GLY A 242 -6.37 -5.19 -11.99
N LEU A 243 -5.53 -5.81 -12.82
CA LEU A 243 -5.70 -5.92 -14.26
C LEU A 243 -5.70 -7.39 -14.67
N ALA A 244 -6.54 -7.76 -15.63
CA ALA A 244 -6.61 -9.10 -16.20
C ALA A 244 -5.85 -9.18 -17.53
N SER A 245 -5.18 -10.31 -17.77
CA SER A 245 -4.56 -10.63 -19.06
C SER A 245 -4.93 -12.04 -19.48
N VAL A 246 -5.11 -12.26 -20.79
CA VAL A 246 -5.40 -13.59 -21.35
C VAL A 246 -4.19 -14.03 -22.16
N PRO A 247 -3.57 -15.19 -21.85
CA PRO A 247 -2.45 -15.72 -22.61
C PRO A 247 -2.72 -15.72 -24.12
N GLY A 248 -1.75 -15.24 -24.90
CA GLY A 248 -1.87 -15.17 -26.37
C GLY A 248 -2.64 -13.96 -26.91
N THR A 249 -3.11 -13.05 -26.05
CA THR A 249 -3.75 -11.78 -26.46
C THR A 249 -2.86 -10.60 -26.08
N GLU A 250 -2.69 -9.61 -26.97
CA GLU A 250 -1.97 -8.38 -26.61
C GLU A 250 -2.81 -7.47 -25.72
N GLY A 251 -2.22 -7.01 -24.61
CA GLY A 251 -2.77 -6.01 -23.70
C GLY A 251 -3.39 -6.56 -22.41
N THR A 252 -3.41 -5.72 -21.39
CA THR A 252 -4.14 -5.91 -20.14
C THR A 252 -5.54 -5.29 -20.24
N ARG A 253 -6.49 -5.81 -19.47
CA ARG A 253 -7.86 -5.32 -19.41
C ARG A 253 -8.26 -5.03 -17.97
N VAL A 254 -8.94 -3.92 -17.76
CA VAL A 254 -9.59 -3.63 -16.49
C VAL A 254 -10.78 -4.58 -16.33
N LEU A 255 -10.99 -5.10 -15.12
CA LEU A 255 -12.16 -5.91 -14.82
C LEU A 255 -13.38 -4.98 -14.60
N PRO A 256 -14.42 -5.01 -15.47
CA PRO A 256 -15.48 -4.01 -15.44
C PRO A 256 -16.30 -4.00 -14.12
N TRP A 257 -16.43 -5.15 -13.45
CA TRP A 257 -17.12 -5.27 -12.16
C TRP A 257 -16.27 -4.88 -10.94
N ALA A 258 -14.96 -4.70 -11.12
CA ALA A 258 -14.01 -4.30 -10.08
C ALA A 258 -13.60 -2.82 -10.18
N ARG A 259 -14.24 -2.08 -11.09
CA ARG A 259 -14.08 -0.63 -11.22
C ARG A 259 -15.04 0.10 -10.31
#